data_AF-A0A2H9P0J5-F1
#
_entry.id   AF-A0A2H9P0J5-F1
#
_cell.length_a   1.000
_cell.length_b   1.000
_cell.length_c   1.000
_cell.angle_alpha   90.00
_cell.angle_beta   90.00
_cell.angle_gamma   90.00
#
_symmetry.space_group_name_H-M   'P 1'
#
loop_
_entity.id
_entity.type
_entity.pdbx_description
1 polymer ?
#
loop_
_entity_poly.entity_id
_entity_poly.type
_entity_poly.pdbx_seq_one_letter_code
_entity_poly.pdbx_strand_id
1 'polypeptide(L)'
;MKTALFLAIVLISGALAGTVHGVANLILVEPYLDTAIGIENQHLFASGEEKDTPEFRAEFDSYRYWQKGGQILAGAILGTSMGALFGIVYAYSRNSLPGKTDLKK
;
A
#
# COMPACT_ATOMS: atom_id res chain seq x y z
N MET A 1 27.56 -2.38 -10.89
CA MET A 1 26.90 -1.05 -10.84
C MET A 1 27.33 -0.30 -9.59
N LYS A 2 27.34 1.06 -9.59
CA LYS A 2 27.61 1.81 -8.33
C LYS A 2 26.54 1.49 -7.30
N THR A 3 26.91 1.21 -6.06
CA THR A 3 25.97 0.79 -4.99
C THR A 3 24.82 1.79 -4.79
N ALA A 4 25.13 3.08 -4.78
CA ALA A 4 24.12 4.12 -4.64
C ALA A 4 23.07 4.08 -5.78
N LEU A 5 23.50 3.85 -7.02
CA LEU A 5 22.60 3.72 -8.16
C LEU A 5 21.73 2.45 -8.05
N PHE A 6 22.34 1.33 -7.65
CA PHE A 6 21.59 0.09 -7.38
C PHE A 6 20.50 0.31 -6.32
N LEU A 7 20.85 0.92 -5.19
CA LEU A 7 19.89 1.18 -4.11
C LEU A 7 18.77 2.12 -4.57
N ALA A 8 19.09 3.17 -5.32
CA ALA A 8 18.08 4.07 -5.87
C ALA A 8 17.08 3.33 -6.76
N ILE A 9 17.57 2.44 -7.66
CA ILE A 9 16.71 1.63 -8.53
C ILE A 9 15.81 0.73 -7.68
N VAL A 10 16.36 -0.01 -6.72
CA VAL A 10 15.58 -0.96 -5.92
C VAL A 10 14.52 -0.24 -5.07
N LEU A 11 14.84 0.92 -4.49
CA LEU A 11 13.87 1.71 -3.73
C LEU A 11 12.73 2.22 -4.61
N ILE A 12 13.04 2.77 -5.79
CA ILE A 12 12.03 3.25 -6.74
C ILE A 12 11.18 2.08 -7.25
N SER A 13 11.79 0.95 -7.60
CA SER A 13 11.07 -0.26 -8.01
C SER A 13 10.17 -0.79 -6.90
N GLY A 14 10.65 -0.79 -5.65
CA GLY A 14 9.86 -1.17 -4.48
C GLY A 14 8.65 -0.26 -4.28
N ALA A 15 8.85 1.06 -4.34
CA ALA A 15 7.77 2.04 -4.26
C ALA A 15 6.71 1.82 -5.34
N LEU A 16 7.13 1.65 -6.59
CA LEU A 16 6.22 1.40 -7.72
C LEU A 16 5.44 0.08 -7.54
N ALA A 17 6.12 -1.00 -7.17
CA ALA A 17 5.48 -2.29 -6.91
C ALA A 17 4.47 -2.20 -5.75
N GLY A 18 4.83 -1.47 -4.68
CA GLY A 18 3.96 -1.19 -3.55
C GLY A 18 2.73 -0.38 -3.92
N THR A 19 2.88 0.66 -4.76
CA THR A 19 1.74 1.43 -5.29
C THR A 19 0.82 0.56 -6.13
N VAL A 20 1.38 -0.28 -7.02
CA VAL A 20 0.58 -1.23 -7.82
C VAL A 20 -0.20 -2.18 -6.91
N HIS A 21 0.44 -2.69 -5.85
CA HIS A 21 -0.23 -3.51 -4.85
C HIS A 21 -1.37 -2.76 -4.13
N GLY A 22 -1.14 -1.51 -3.69
CA GLY A 22 -2.17 -0.69 -3.05
C GLY A 22 -3.35 -0.38 -3.99
N VAL A 23 -3.10 -0.12 -5.27
CA VAL A 23 -4.14 0.07 -6.29
C VAL A 23 -4.91 -1.22 -6.55
N ALA A 24 -4.22 -2.37 -6.63
CA ALA A 24 -4.88 -3.65 -6.78
C ALA A 24 -5.80 -3.94 -5.58
N ASN A 25 -5.37 -3.60 -4.36
CA ASN A 25 -6.21 -3.71 -3.17
C ASN A 25 -7.44 -2.80 -3.23
N LEU A 26 -7.27 -1.54 -3.66
CA LEU A 26 -8.37 -0.61 -3.87
C LEU A 26 -9.39 -1.14 -4.89
N ILE A 27 -8.95 -1.79 -5.97
CA ILE A 27 -9.86 -2.30 -7.01
C ILE A 27 -10.54 -3.60 -6.59
N LEU A 28 -9.79 -4.51 -5.97
CA LEU A 28 -10.25 -5.88 -5.73
C LEU A 28 -10.88 -6.07 -4.34
N VAL A 29 -10.38 -5.39 -3.32
CA VAL A 29 -10.76 -5.63 -1.91
C VAL A 29 -11.75 -4.59 -1.41
N GLU A 30 -11.58 -3.31 -1.74
CA GLU A 30 -12.47 -2.25 -1.23
C GLU A 30 -13.95 -2.43 -1.56
N PRO A 31 -14.38 -2.99 -2.71
CA PRO A 31 -15.82 -3.23 -2.95
C PRO A 31 -16.45 -4.14 -1.88
N TYR A 32 -15.71 -5.13 -1.38
CA TYR A 32 -16.17 -6.01 -0.31
C TYR A 32 -16.20 -5.28 1.04
N LEU A 33 -15.19 -4.45 1.31
CA LEU A 33 -15.15 -3.63 2.53
C LEU A 33 -16.28 -2.60 2.55
N ASP A 34 -16.53 -1.91 1.44
CA ASP A 34 -17.64 -0.96 1.30
C ASP A 34 -18.99 -1.65 1.52
N THR A 35 -19.16 -2.87 1.01
CA THR A 35 -20.38 -3.66 1.23
C THR A 35 -20.55 -4.00 2.71
N ALA A 36 -19.48 -4.47 3.38
CA ALA A 36 -19.51 -4.84 4.79
C ALA A 36 -19.80 -3.62 5.69
N ILE A 37 -19.11 -2.50 5.46
CA ILE A 37 -19.31 -1.25 6.22
C ILE A 37 -20.72 -0.69 5.96
N GLY A 38 -21.25 -0.83 4.74
CA GLY A 38 -22.62 -0.44 4.43
C GLY A 38 -23.66 -1.21 5.27
N ILE A 39 -23.44 -2.50 5.50
CA ILE A 39 -24.29 -3.34 6.37
C ILE A 39 -24.14 -2.91 7.83
N GLU A 40 -22.93 -2.60 8.29
CA GLU A 40 -22.67 -2.08 9.64
C GLU A 40 -23.40 -0.76 9.90
N ASN A 41 -23.32 0.19 8.96
CA ASN A 41 -24.04 1.48 9.06
C ASN A 41 -25.57 1.27 9.11
N GLN A 42 -26.11 0.34 8.30
CA GLN A 42 -27.54 0.01 8.36
C GLN A 42 -27.95 -0.51 9.74
N HIS A 43 -27.10 -1.32 10.37
CA HIS A 43 -27.33 -1.82 11.71
C HIS A 43 -27.31 -0.69 12.75
N LEU A 44 -26.32 0.21 12.68
CA LEU A 44 -26.21 1.38 13.57
C LEU A 44 -27.44 2.28 13.49
N PHE A 45 -27.98 2.49 12.29
CA PHE A 45 -29.21 3.27 12.11
C PHE A 45 -30.45 2.55 12.66
N ALA A 46 -30.51 1.22 12.52
CA ALA A 46 -31.61 0.41 13.02
C ALA A 46 -31.62 0.27 14.55
N SER A 47 -30.44 0.21 15.19
CA SER A 47 -30.31 0.18 16.65
C SER A 47 -30.53 1.55 17.28
N GLY A 48 -30.46 2.62 16.49
CA GLY A 48 -30.57 4.00 16.94
C GLY A 48 -29.30 4.55 17.60
N GLU A 49 -28.18 3.82 17.48
CA GLU A 49 -26.85 4.28 17.91
C GLU A 49 -26.38 5.47 17.06
N GLU A 50 -26.75 5.50 15.78
CA GLU A 50 -26.50 6.62 14.88
C GLU A 50 -27.74 6.99 14.06
N LYS A 51 -27.73 8.18 13.47
CA LYS A 51 -28.81 8.65 12.59
C LYS A 51 -28.33 8.78 11.16
N ASP A 52 -29.16 8.31 10.24
CA ASP A 52 -28.96 8.49 8.82
C ASP A 52 -29.27 9.94 8.40
N THR A 53 -28.33 10.85 8.65
CA THR A 53 -28.43 12.26 8.28
C THR A 53 -27.47 12.63 7.15
N PRO A 54 -27.75 13.71 6.40
CA PRO A 54 -26.81 14.23 5.39
C PRO A 54 -25.43 14.54 5.96
N GLU A 55 -25.35 15.04 7.20
CA GLU A 55 -24.10 15.38 7.88
C GLU A 55 -23.27 14.13 8.18
N PHE A 56 -23.90 13.07 8.71
CA PHE A 56 -23.23 11.78 8.95
C PHE A 56 -22.64 11.21 7.66
N ARG A 57 -23.42 11.20 6.58
CA ARG A 57 -22.98 10.67 5.27
C ARG A 57 -21.79 11.46 4.72
N ALA A 58 -21.82 12.80 4.84
CA ALA A 58 -20.74 13.65 4.37
C ALA A 58 -19.43 13.42 5.16
N GLU A 59 -19.52 13.26 6.48
CA GLU A 59 -18.36 12.93 7.31
C GLU A 59 -17.82 11.53 7.01
N PHE A 60 -18.70 10.55 6.90
CA PHE A 60 -18.36 9.17 6.57
C PHE A 60 -17.67 9.08 5.20
N ASP A 61 -18.21 9.72 4.16
CA ASP A 61 -17.63 9.72 2.81
C ASP A 61 -16.25 10.39 2.79
N SER A 62 -16.09 11.51 3.51
CA SER A 62 -14.80 12.18 3.68
C SER A 62 -13.76 11.26 4.33
N TYR A 63 -14.14 10.56 5.39
CA TYR A 63 -13.28 9.61 6.08
C TYR A 63 -12.91 8.43 5.18
N ARG A 64 -13.87 7.85 4.45
CA ARG A 64 -13.63 6.75 3.51
C ARG A 64 -12.70 7.17 2.37
N TYR A 65 -12.83 8.39 1.86
CA TYR A 65 -11.91 8.93 0.86
C TYR A 65 -10.46 8.96 1.38
N TRP A 66 -10.26 9.48 2.60
CA TRP A 66 -8.95 9.51 3.22
C TRP A 66 -8.37 8.10 3.46
N GLN A 67 -9.17 7.18 3.99
CA GLN A 67 -8.75 5.80 4.22
C GLN A 67 -8.31 5.10 2.92
N LYS A 68 -9.12 5.22 1.86
CA LYS A 68 -8.83 4.58 0.57
C LYS A 68 -7.56 5.14 -0.07
N GLY A 69 -7.37 6.46 -0.02
CA GLY A 69 -6.13 7.09 -0.49
C GLY A 69 -4.91 6.69 0.35
N GLY A 70 -5.09 6.66 1.68
CA GLY A 70 -4.07 6.22 2.64
C GLY A 70 -3.60 4.80 2.39
N GLN A 71 -4.49 3.89 1.95
CA GLN A 71 -4.11 2.51 1.62
C GLN A 71 -3.09 2.45 0.48
N ILE A 72 -3.22 3.30 -0.55
CA ILE A 72 -2.31 3.31 -1.69
C ILE A 72 -0.94 3.79 -1.23
N LEU A 73 -0.91 4.87 -0.43
CA LEU A 73 0.31 5.40 0.16
C LEU A 73 0.99 4.36 1.06
N ALA A 74 0.21 3.67 1.90
CA ALA A 74 0.70 2.59 2.75
C ALA A 74 1.29 1.44 1.92
N GLY A 75 0.66 1.08 0.79
CA GLY A 75 1.21 0.13 -0.17
C GLY A 75 2.56 0.56 -0.72
N ALA A 76 2.70 1.82 -1.15
CA ALA A 76 3.97 2.38 -1.62
C ALA A 76 5.07 2.35 -0.55
N ILE A 77 4.75 2.70 0.70
CA ILE A 77 5.67 2.63 1.84
C ILE A 77 6.10 1.18 2.06
N LEU A 78 5.16 0.24 2.11
CA LEU A 78 5.44 -1.19 2.29
C LEU A 78 6.37 -1.71 1.18
N GLY A 79 6.06 -1.44 -0.08
CA GLY A 79 6.90 -1.85 -1.20
C GLY A 79 8.29 -1.23 -1.15
N THR A 80 8.39 0.05 -0.76
CA THR A 80 9.68 0.72 -0.54
C THR A 80 10.47 0.04 0.57
N SER A 81 9.84 -0.30 1.70
CA SER A 81 10.47 -1.00 2.82
C SER A 81 10.96 -2.39 2.42
N MET A 82 10.18 -3.14 1.63
CA MET A 82 10.60 -4.44 1.10
C MET A 82 11.76 -4.32 0.12
N GLY A 83 11.72 -3.32 -0.77
CA GLY A 83 12.82 -2.99 -1.67
C GLY A 83 14.08 -2.60 -0.89
N ALA A 84 13.96 -1.76 0.14
CA ALA A 84 15.06 -1.38 1.00
C ALA A 84 15.68 -2.60 1.69
N LEU A 85 14.86 -3.45 2.31
CA LEU A 85 15.32 -4.64 3.02
C LEU A 85 16.14 -5.56 2.10
N PHE A 86 15.54 -6.00 0.99
CA PHE A 86 16.22 -6.94 0.08
C PHE A 86 17.38 -6.28 -0.68
N GLY A 87 17.22 -5.02 -1.09
CA GLY A 87 18.26 -4.25 -1.77
C GLY A 87 19.49 -4.04 -0.90
N ILE A 88 19.30 -3.61 0.34
CA ILE A 88 20.41 -3.40 1.28
C ILE A 88 21.11 -4.72 1.59
N VAL A 89 20.36 -5.77 1.90
CA VAL A 89 20.93 -7.10 2.17
C VAL A 89 21.75 -7.59 0.98
N TYR A 90 21.21 -7.52 -0.25
CA TYR A 90 21.96 -7.90 -1.45
C TYR A 90 23.20 -7.03 -1.66
N ALA A 91 23.11 -5.71 -1.46
CA ALA A 91 24.24 -4.80 -1.65
C ALA A 91 25.43 -5.15 -0.73
N TYR A 92 25.15 -5.60 0.50
CA TYR A 92 26.18 -6.08 1.43
C TYR A 92 26.66 -7.49 1.12
N SER A 93 25.76 -8.40 0.72
CA SER A 93 26.12 -9.82 0.51
C SER A 93 26.74 -10.12 -0.85
N ARG A 94 26.56 -9.25 -1.86
CA ARG A 94 26.90 -9.57 -3.26
C ARG A 94 28.32 -10.08 -3.47
N ASN A 95 29.32 -9.55 -2.75
CA ASN A 95 30.71 -10.00 -2.91
C ASN A 95 31.00 -11.41 -2.36
N SER A 96 30.10 -11.93 -1.52
CA SER A 96 30.21 -13.28 -0.93
C SER A 96 29.33 -14.30 -1.65
N LEU A 97 28.51 -13.87 -2.62
CA LEU A 97 27.61 -14.75 -3.36
C LEU A 97 28.32 -15.38 -4.57
N PRO A 98 28.16 -16.70 -4.81
CA PRO A 98 28.73 -17.35 -5.99
C PRO A 98 28.02 -16.90 -7.27
N GLY A 99 28.79 -16.50 -8.29
CA GLY A 99 28.26 -16.10 -9.61
C GLY A 99 28.74 -14.73 -10.07
N LYS A 100 28.30 -14.31 -11.26
CA LYS A 100 28.58 -12.96 -11.79
C LYS A 100 27.56 -11.99 -11.22
N THR A 101 27.96 -11.15 -10.27
CA THR A 101 27.10 -10.12 -9.67
C THR A 101 27.03 -8.87 -10.53
N ASP A 102 25.87 -8.22 -10.49
CA ASP A 102 25.48 -7.04 -11.28
C ASP A 102 25.58 -7.31 -12.79
N LEU A 103 24.41 -7.57 -13.41
CA LEU A 103 24.19 -7.67 -14.86
C LEU A 103 25.33 -7.01 -15.68
N LYS A 104 26.04 -7.85 -16.45
CA LYS A 104 27.25 -7.56 -17.25
C LYS A 104 27.40 -6.07 -17.64
N LYS A 105 28.58 -5.52 -17.39
CA LYS A 105 29.11 -4.42 -18.22
C LYS A 105 29.06 -4.79 -19.69
#